data_AF-A0AAE3ATR3-F1
#
_entry.id   AF-A0AAE3ATR3-F1
#
_cell.length_a   1.000
_cell.length_b   1.000
_cell.length_c   1.000
_cell.angle_alpha   90.00
_cell.angle_beta   90.00
_cell.angle_gamma   90.00
#
_symmetry.space_group_name_H-M   'P 1'
#
loop_
_entity.id
_entity.type
_entity.pdbx_description
1 polymer ?
#
loop_
_entity_poly.entity_id
_entity_poly.type
_entity_poly.pdbx_seq_one_letter_code
_entity_poly.pdbx_strand_id
1 'polypeptide(L)' 'MTTPLFLLRCVQLGISIADLDLLTIGLVNDMFTERQNDDYPYKELASQHDMDVF' A
#
# COMPACT_ATOMS: atom_id res chain seq x y z
N MET A 1 4.74 14.70 0.15
CA MET A 1 3.71 14.26 1.10
C MET A 1 3.80 15.12 2.36
N THR A 2 2.71 15.72 2.84
CA THR A 2 2.70 16.47 4.10
C THR A 2 2.32 15.56 5.27
N THR A 3 2.69 15.89 6.50
CA THR A 3 2.38 15.09 7.69
C THR A 3 0.88 14.79 7.86
N PRO A 4 -0.05 15.75 7.65
CA PRO A 4 -1.48 15.46 7.72
C PRO A 4 -1.94 14.47 6.66
N LEU A 5 -1.40 14.58 5.43
CA LEU A 5 -1.73 13.65 4.34
C LEU A 5 -1.19 12.24 4.64
N PHE A 6 0.01 12.13 5.20
CA PHE A 6 0.59 10.85 5.61
C PHE A 6 -0.28 10.14 6.65
N LEU A 7 -0.68 10.85 7.72
CA LEU A 7 -1.55 10.28 8.75
C LEU A 7 -2.91 9.85 8.20
N LEU A 8 -3.48 10.63 7.27
CA LEU A 8 -4.69 10.23 6.56
C LEU A 8 -4.49 8.92 5.78
N ARG A 9 -3.35 8.75 5.08
CA ARG A 9 -3.04 7.49 4.39
C ARG A 9 -2.90 6.32 5.36
N CYS A 10 -2.27 6.52 6.51
CA CYS A 10 -2.17 5.48 7.55
C CYS A 10 -3.57 4.99 7.96
N VAL A 11 -4.48 5.92 8.24
CA VAL A 11 -5.87 5.59 8.61
C VAL A 11 -6.63 4.91 7.46
N GLN A 12 -6.43 5.34 6.21
CA GLN A 12 -7.04 4.70 5.03
C GLN A 12 -6.57 3.25 4.83
N LEU A 13 -5.32 2.95 5.18
CA LEU A 13 -4.75 1.61 5.20
C LEU A 13 -5.16 0.79 6.44
N GLY A 14 -5.90 1.39 7.38
CA GLY A 14 -6.30 0.72 8.63
C GLY A 14 -5.17 0.62 9.67
N ILE A 15 -4.09 1.39 9.51
CA ILE A 15 -2.94 1.40 10.42
C ILE A 15 -3.26 2.32 11.60
N SER A 16 -3.18 1.78 12.82
CA SER A 16 -3.30 2.57 14.03
C SER A 16 -2.09 3.48 14.20
N ILE A 17 -2.29 4.68 14.77
CA ILE A 17 -1.19 5.60 15.09
C ILE A 17 -0.18 4.94 16.05
N ALA A 18 -0.65 4.06 16.93
CA ALA A 18 0.22 3.32 17.87
C ALA A 18 1.20 2.37 17.16
N ASP A 19 0.83 1.85 15.99
CA ASP A 19 1.66 0.90 15.23
C ASP A 19 2.72 1.61 14.37
N LEU A 20 2.65 2.94 14.24
CA LEU A 20 3.59 3.73 13.42
C LEU A 20 5.02 3.69 13.96
N ASP A 21 5.23 3.36 15.24
CA ASP A 21 6.57 3.19 15.81
C ASP A 21 7.30 1.96 15.24
N LEU A 22 6.54 1.00 14.68
CA LEU A 22 7.07 -0.21 14.04
C LEU A 22 7.31 -0.04 12.53
N LEU A 23 6.85 1.06 11.94
CA LEU A 23 6.79 1.24 10.49
C LEU A 23 7.58 2.48 10.07
N THR A 24 8.30 2.37 8.97
CA THR A 24 8.92 3.53 8.35
C THR A 24 7.92 4.25 7.46
N ILE A 25 8.12 5.56 7.27
CA ILE A 25 7.33 6.36 6.32
C ILE A 25 7.36 5.74 4.91
N GLY A 26 8.52 5.19 4.51
CA GLY A 26 8.70 4.51 3.22
C GLY A 26 7.77 3.30 3.10
N LEU A 27 7.78 2.40 4.09
CA LEU A 27 6.95 1.20 4.07
C LEU A 27 5.45 1.51 3.97
N VAL A 28 4.98 2.52 4.71
CA VAL A 28 3.57 2.96 4.62
C VAL A 28 3.25 3.52 3.24
N ASN A 29 4.18 4.27 2.63
CA ASN A 29 4.01 4.79 1.28
C ASN A 29 4.02 3.69 0.22
N ASP A 30 4.83 2.65 0.41
CA ASP A 30 4.89 1.50 -0.49
C ASP A 30 3.57 0.71 -0.41
N MET A 31 3.06 0.41 0.79
CA MET A 31 1.73 -0.21 0.95
C MET A 31 0.61 0.63 0.34
N PHE A 32 0.68 1.96 0.48
CA PHE A 32 -0.30 2.86 -0.12
C PHE A 32 -0.20 2.89 -1.65
N THR A 33 0.99 2.71 -2.20
CA THR A 33 1.22 2.62 -3.65
C THR A 33 0.70 1.28 -4.18
N GLU A 34 1.00 0.18 -3.48
CA GLU A 34 0.54 -1.15 -3.86
C GLU A 34 -0.98 -1.25 -3.88
N ARG A 35 -1.64 -0.71 -2.86
CA ARG A 35 -3.11 -0.61 -2.86
C ARG A 35 -3.66 0.17 -4.06
N GLN A 36 -2.98 1.21 -4.52
CA GLN A 36 -3.42 1.96 -5.71
C GLN A 36 -3.18 1.18 -7.00
N ASN A 37 -2.15 0.32 -7.02
CA ASN A 37 -1.89 -0.56 -8.15
C ASN A 37 -3.04 -1.57 -8.33
N ASP A 38 -3.68 -2.03 -7.25
CA ASP A 38 -4.83 -2.95 -7.34
C ASP A 38 -5.98 -2.41 -8.23
N ASP A 39 -6.23 -1.11 -8.19
CA ASP A 39 -7.28 -0.44 -8.97
C ASP A 39 -6.79 0.09 -10.33
N TYR A 40 -5.50 -0.05 -10.64
CA TYR A 40 -4.93 0.48 -11.86
C TYR A 40 -5.30 -0.40 -13.08
N PRO A 41 -5.77 0.18 -14.20
CA PRO A 41 -6.19 -0.57 -15.38
C PRO A 41 -4.97 -1.03 -16.20
N TYR A 42 -4.23 -2.01 -15.69
CA TYR A 42 -3.12 -2.62 -16.41
C TYR A 42 -3.62 -3.30 -17.69
N LYS A 43 -2.81 -3.21 -18.75
CA LYS A 43 -3.08 -3.89 -20.03
C LYS A 43 -3.14 -5.40 -19.86
N GLU A 44 -2.31 -5.93 -18.97
CA GLU A 44 -2.16 -7.34 -18.65
C GLU A 44 -2.10 -7.47 -17.13
N LEU A 45 -2.89 -8.37 -16.57
CA LEU A 45 -2.91 -8.71 -15.16
C LEU A 45 -2.36 -10.12 -15.00
N ALA A 46 -1.55 -10.34 -13.97
CA ALA A 46 -1.08 -11.67 -13.64
C ALA A 46 -2.28 -12.56 -13.27
N SER A 47 -2.32 -13.76 -13.83
CA SER A 47 -3.30 -14.77 -13.50
C SER A 47 -2.88 -15.57 -12.26
N GLN A 48 -3.82 -16.32 -11.68
CA GLN A 48 -3.49 -17.25 -10.59
C GLN A 48 -2.42 -18.27 -11.03
N HIS A 49 -2.46 -18.71 -12.30
CA HIS A 49 -1.46 -19.63 -12.82
C HIS A 49 -0.05 -19.04 -12.80
N ASP A 50 0.09 -17.75 -13.15
CA ASP A 50 1.39 -17.06 -13.13
C ASP A 50 1.96 -16.97 -11.70
N MET A 51 1.09 -16.85 -10.69
CA MET A 51 1.48 -16.84 -9.28
C MET A 51 1.83 -18.23 -8.76
N ASP A 52 1.12 -19.27 -9.20
CA ASP A 52 1.35 -20.66 -8.76
C ASP A 52 2.68 -21.24 -9.28
N VAL A 53 3.28 -20.63 -10.32
CA VAL A 53 4.54 -21.08 -10.94
C VAL A 53 5.76 -20.22 -10.60
N PHE A 54 5.61 -19.21 -9.72
CA PHE A 54 6.69 -18.36 -9.21
C PHE A 54 7.48 -19.05 -8.08
#